data_AF-L9VZ97-F1
#
_entry.id   AF-L9VZ97-F1
#
_cell.length_a   1.000
_cell.length_b   1.000
_cell.length_c   1.000
_cell.angle_alpha   90.00
_cell.angle_beta   90.00
_cell.angle_gamma   90.00
#
_symmetry.space_group_name_H-M   'P 1'
#
loop_
_entity.id
_entity.type
_entity.pdbx_description
1 polymer ?
#
loop_
_entity_poly.entity_id
_entity_poly.type
_entity_poly.pdbx_seq_one_letter_code
_entity_poly.pdbx_strand_id
1 'polypeptide(L)' 'MHTCRNCNQSFQTELALELHRDTCTKGQLFCQVCGDRFSEGDATQDGWHYECPSEDCEGDGLQEDLYRVDDVRTATH' A
#
# COMPACT_ATOMS: atom_id res chain seq x y z
N MET A 1 1.28 19.05 7.09
CA MET A 1 1.08 17.59 7.01
C MET A 1 1.57 17.17 5.64
N HIS A 2 2.59 16.32 5.58
CA HIS A 2 3.23 15.92 4.34
C HIS A 2 2.94 14.44 4.10
N THR A 3 2.23 14.11 3.03
CA THR A 3 1.77 12.74 2.76
C THR A 3 2.56 12.13 1.63
N CYS A 4 3.07 10.91 1.83
CA CYS A 4 3.73 10.17 0.77
C CYS A 4 2.70 9.63 -0.22
N ARG A 5 2.85 9.92 -1.51
CA ARG A 5 1.92 9.43 -2.54
C ARG A 5 2.05 7.93 -2.84
N ASN A 6 3.14 7.31 -2.42
CA ASN A 6 3.42 5.90 -2.71
C ASN A 6 2.85 4.95 -1.66
N CYS A 7 2.69 5.38 -0.41
CA CYS A 7 2.21 4.56 0.71
C CYS A 7 1.19 5.27 1.62
N ASN A 8 0.70 6.42 1.16
CA ASN A 8 -0.27 7.30 1.81
C ASN A 8 0.01 7.67 3.28
N GLN A 9 1.23 7.47 3.76
CA GLN A 9 1.62 7.72 5.13
C GLN A 9 1.83 9.23 5.37
N SER A 10 1.32 9.72 6.50
CA SER A 10 1.36 11.14 6.86
C SER A 10 2.51 11.45 7.80
N PHE A 11 3.27 12.51 7.49
CA PHE A 11 4.42 12.98 8.25
C PHE A 11 4.22 14.40 8.80
N GLN A 12 4.85 14.67 9.95
CA GLN A 12 4.77 15.97 10.62
C GLN A 12 5.60 17.06 9.94
N THR A 13 6.66 16.70 9.21
CA THR A 13 7.57 17.63 8.55
C THR A 13 7.90 17.20 7.13
N GLU A 14 8.31 18.15 6.28
CA GLU A 14 8.75 17.88 4.91
C GLU A 14 9.99 17.00 4.86
N LEU A 15 10.99 17.29 5.71
CA LEU A 15 12.21 16.50 5.83
C LEU A 15 11.92 15.03 6.16
N ALA A 16 10.93 14.76 7.01
CA ALA A 16 10.53 13.38 7.32
C ALA A 16 9.91 12.67 6.11
N LEU A 17 9.13 13.38 5.29
CA LEU A 17 8.63 12.84 4.01
C LEU A 17 9.79 12.58 3.04
N GLU A 18 10.76 13.48 2.92
CA GLU A 18 11.91 13.30 2.03
C GLU A 18 12.74 12.07 2.39
N LEU A 19 13.14 11.95 3.67
CA LEU A 19 13.85 10.77 4.17
C LEU A 19 13.05 9.48 4.01
N HIS A 20 11.72 9.57 4.13
CA HIS A 20 10.84 8.44 3.90
C HIS A 20 10.85 8.02 2.42
N ARG A 21 10.87 8.94 1.45
CA ARG A 21 10.86 8.62 0.01
C ARG A 21 12.01 7.72 -0.40
N ASP A 22 13.20 7.91 0.19
CA ASP A 22 14.37 7.06 -0.07
C ASP A 22 14.17 5.60 0.39
N THR A 23 13.31 5.38 1.39
CA THR A 23 13.01 4.06 1.98
C THR A 23 11.60 3.58 1.67
N CYS A 24 10.89 4.30 0.79
CA CYS A 24 9.50 4.02 0.44
C CYS A 24 9.41 2.83 -0.52
N THR A 25 9.81 1.67 -0.04
CA THR A 25 9.56 0.35 -0.63
C THR A 25 8.26 -0.25 -0.06
N LYS A 26 7.72 0.36 1.01
CA LYS A 26 6.60 -0.15 1.83
C LYS A 26 5.19 0.05 1.28
N GLY A 27 5.11 0.56 0.05
CA GLY A 27 3.86 0.84 -0.61
C GLY A 27 3.45 -0.28 -1.55
N GLN A 28 3.80 -1.54 -1.30
CA GLN A 28 3.31 -2.64 -2.13
C GLN A 28 2.16 -3.35 -1.42
N LEU A 29 1.04 -3.47 -2.12
CA LEU A 29 -0.08 -4.30 -1.74
C LEU A 29 -0.04 -5.60 -2.53
N PHE A 30 -0.51 -6.64 -1.89
CA PHE A 30 -0.74 -7.97 -2.43
C PHE A 30 -2.23 -8.25 -2.40
N CYS A 31 -2.81 -8.55 -3.55
CA CYS A 31 -4.19 -9.01 -3.61
C CYS A 31 -4.23 -10.53 -3.43
N GLN A 32 -4.98 -11.02 -2.45
CA GLN A 32 -5.14 -12.46 -2.24
C GLN A 32 -6.06 -13.13 -3.29
N VAL A 33 -6.90 -12.35 -3.95
CA VAL A 33 -7.90 -12.84 -4.91
C VAL A 33 -7.24 -13.23 -6.23
N CYS A 34 -6.49 -12.32 -6.85
CA CYS A 34 -5.76 -12.58 -8.09
C CYS A 34 -4.29 -12.98 -7.89
N GLY A 35 -3.70 -12.68 -6.73
CA GLY A 35 -2.29 -12.93 -6.44
C GLY A 35 -1.33 -11.84 -6.95
N ASP A 36 -1.85 -10.74 -7.48
CA ASP A 36 -1.03 -9.64 -7.99
C ASP A 36 -0.41 -8.79 -6.88
N ARG A 37 0.70 -8.13 -7.23
CA ARG A 37 1.39 -7.16 -6.40
C ARG A 37 1.47 -5.83 -7.12
N PHE A 38 0.98 -4.78 -6.49
CA PHE A 38 0.91 -3.45 -7.06
C PHE A 38 1.21 -2.41 -5.98
N SER A 39 1.40 -1.16 -6.40
CA SER A 39 1.66 -0.09 -5.44
C SER A 39 0.36 0.29 -4.72
N GLU A 40 0.46 0.72 -3.47
CA GLU A 40 -0.66 1.21 -2.68
C GLU A 40 -1.34 2.39 -3.37
N GLY A 41 -0.57 3.26 -4.02
CA GLY A 41 -1.12 4.35 -4.85
C GLY A 41 -1.85 3.90 -6.13
N ASP A 42 -1.62 2.67 -6.62
CA ASP A 42 -2.42 2.10 -7.72
C ASP A 42 -3.75 1.53 -7.19
N ALA A 43 -3.77 1.16 -5.91
CA ALA A 43 -4.93 0.57 -5.25
C ALA A 43 -5.92 1.60 -4.71
N THR A 44 -5.45 2.81 -4.42
CA THR A 44 -6.28 3.87 -3.84
C THR A 44 -5.95 5.22 -4.46
N GLN A 45 -7.00 5.98 -4.81
CA GLN A 45 -6.86 7.35 -5.30
C GLN A 45 -7.07 8.39 -4.20
N ASP A 46 -7.93 8.08 -3.24
CA ASP A 46 -8.32 8.96 -2.14
C ASP A 46 -7.62 8.61 -0.80
N GLY A 47 -7.00 7.44 -0.70
CA GLY A 47 -6.30 6.97 0.49
C GLY A 47 -7.14 6.16 1.47
N TRP A 48 -8.45 6.01 1.21
CA TRP A 48 -9.39 5.31 2.07
C TRP A 48 -9.99 4.09 1.40
N HIS A 49 -10.28 4.17 0.09
CA HIS A 49 -10.82 3.07 -0.69
C HIS A 49 -9.68 2.31 -1.38
N TYR A 50 -9.49 1.04 -1.02
CA TYR A 50 -8.46 0.20 -1.62
C TYR A 50 -9.12 -0.87 -2.48
N GLU A 51 -8.83 -0.85 -3.77
CA GLU A 51 -9.35 -1.77 -4.77
C GLU A 51 -8.21 -2.35 -5.63
N CYS A 52 -8.37 -3.58 -6.09
CA CYS A 52 -7.39 -4.18 -6.98
C CYS A 52 -7.44 -3.46 -8.35
N PRO A 53 -6.32 -2.92 -8.87
CA PRO A 53 -6.29 -2.23 -10.17
C PRO A 53 -6.44 -3.17 -11.37
N SER A 54 -6.66 -4.47 -11.14
CA SER A 54 -6.75 -5.48 -12.21
C SER A 54 -8.20 -5.56 -12.68
N GLU A 55 -8.43 -5.37 -13.98
CA GLU A 55 -9.79 -5.36 -14.56
C GLU A 55 -10.51 -6.72 -14.44
N ASP A 56 -9.78 -7.80 -14.17
CA ASP A 56 -10.30 -9.16 -13.99
C ASP A 56 -10.43 -9.56 -12.51
N CYS A 57 -10.22 -8.62 -11.58
CA CYS A 57 -10.22 -8.88 -10.14
C CYS A 57 -11.09 -7.89 -9.37
N GLU A 58 -12.00 -8.42 -8.56
CA GLU A 58 -12.93 -7.64 -7.74
C GLU A 58 -12.45 -7.50 -6.28
N GLY A 59 -11.18 -7.80 -5.99
CA GLY A 59 -10.65 -7.75 -4.62
C GLY A 59 -10.61 -6.32 -4.08
N ASP A 60 -11.21 -6.11 -2.90
CA ASP A 60 -11.30 -4.81 -2.24
C ASP A 60 -11.01 -4.90 -0.73
N GLY A 61 -10.77 -3.75 -0.12
CA GLY A 61 -10.56 -3.65 1.32
C GLY A 61 -9.12 -3.96 1.75
N LEU A 62 -8.52 -3.00 2.43
CA LEU A 62 -7.18 -3.14 3.00
C LEU A 62 -7.25 -4.00 4.29
N GLN A 63 -6.42 -5.04 4.37
CA GLN A 63 -6.46 -6.13 5.36
C GLN A 63 -7.63 -7.11 5.19
N GLU A 64 -8.45 -6.94 4.15
CA GLU A 64 -9.50 -7.88 3.76
C GLU A 64 -9.01 -8.69 2.57
N ASP A 65 -9.06 -8.16 1.34
CA ASP A 65 -8.47 -8.81 0.17
C ASP A 65 -7.08 -8.29 -0.20
N LEU A 66 -6.73 -7.09 0.27
CA LEU A 66 -5.48 -6.41 -0.06
C LEU A 66 -4.57 -6.31 1.17
N TYR A 67 -3.39 -6.91 1.11
CA TYR A 67 -2.43 -6.96 2.22
C TYR A 67 -1.14 -6.23 1.89
N ARG A 68 -0.62 -5.42 2.82
CA ARG A 68 0.71 -4.79 2.66
C ARG A 68 1.79 -5.87 2.74
N VAL A 69 2.70 -5.91 1.76
CA VAL A 69 3.73 -6.96 1.70
C VAL A 69 4.75 -6.88 2.85
N ASP A 70 4.94 -5.71 3.45
CA ASP A 70 5.79 -5.55 4.64
C ASP A 70 5.25 -6.29 5.87
N ASP A 71 3.92 -6.45 5.97
CA ASP A 71 3.26 -7.11 7.08
C ASP A 71 3.29 -8.65 6.96
N VAL A 72 3.65 -9.19 5.78
CA VAL A 72 3.69 -10.65 5.52
C VAL A 72 4.90 -11.35 6.19
N ARG A 73 5.86 -10.59 6.76
CA ARG A 73 7.03 -11.16 7.44
C ARG A 73 6.82 -11.46 8.94
N THR A 74 5.77 -12.20 9.32
CA THR A 74 5.76 -12.91 10.62
C THR A 74 4.79 -14.09 10.63
N ALA A 75 5.20 -15.22 10.02
CA ALA A 75 4.67 -16.53 10.39
C ALA A 75 5.72 -17.61 10.03
N THR A 76 6.77 -17.70 10.84
CA THR A 76 7.60 -18.91 10.90
C THR A 76 7.63 -19.32 12.37
N HIS A 77 6.81 -20.31 12.72
CA HIS A 77 6.92 -21.03 13.98
C HIS A 77 6.56 -22.50 13.74
#